data_AF-A0A517XNG1-F1
#
_entry.id   AF-A0A517XNG1-F1
#
_cell.length_a   1.000
_cell.length_b   1.000
_cell.length_c   1.000
_cell.angle_alpha   90.00
_cell.angle_beta   90.00
_cell.angle_gamma   90.00
#
_symmetry.space_group_name_H-M   'P 1'
#
loop_
_entity.id
_entity.type
_entity.pdbx_description
1 polymer ?
#
loop_
_entity_poly.entity_id
_entity_poly.type
_entity_poly.pdbx_seq_one_letter_code
_entity_poly.pdbx_strand_id
1 'polypeptide(L)'
;MPLPDLRIAQALLVVSPREVRVAAQSDDLDAAEAERIAVLFGIPPSGVAFPLAHFAQPFGRRHVAVVQVTDPPGTPEWTFRFLVLSADLYRHLGDPFAVADRFPPDWSVRGPLPVLEWPPEPLPPRTTTELQDVLKACDPATEEMALLLGSTQVLVDGGRVQLLRPEPAERFLRALWKLLPHKARAGLWPASFVFGPGLHFDAAVRPMLWPGEAGVRLTEDGLKGYPQGNYESRLQAAVEAGDDRELAALLARRTGDDTLRIGLTIIAAALLAAVAFKVLG
;
A
#
# COMPACT_ATOMS: atom_id res chain seq x y z
N MET A 1 21.82 -5.25 -10.85
CA MET A 1 21.48 -4.15 -9.92
C MET A 1 22.23 -4.42 -8.62
N PRO A 2 22.76 -3.41 -7.92
CA PRO A 2 23.28 -3.59 -6.58
C PRO A 2 22.15 -4.12 -5.67
N LEU A 3 22.50 -4.94 -4.68
CA LEU A 3 21.55 -5.38 -3.65
C LEU A 3 21.02 -4.14 -2.92
N PRO A 4 19.70 -4.07 -2.63
CA PRO A 4 19.15 -2.96 -1.88
C PRO A 4 19.71 -2.92 -0.46
N ASP A 5 19.71 -1.75 0.17
CA ASP A 5 20.00 -1.62 1.59
C ASP A 5 18.91 -2.36 2.38
N LEU A 6 19.31 -3.42 3.09
CA LEU A 6 18.43 -4.33 3.83
C LEU A 6 18.04 -3.79 5.21
N ARG A 7 18.64 -2.67 5.65
CA ARG A 7 18.37 -2.07 6.96
C ARG A 7 16.97 -1.46 7.02
N ILE A 8 16.35 -1.62 8.19
CA ILE A 8 15.02 -1.08 8.51
C ILE A 8 15.13 -0.33 9.83
N ALA A 9 15.04 1.00 9.77
CA ALA A 9 14.93 1.82 10.97
C ALA A 9 13.52 1.72 11.54
N GLN A 10 13.36 1.89 12.84
CA GLN A 10 12.04 1.80 13.48
C GLN A 10 11.82 2.87 14.54
N ALA A 11 10.55 3.23 14.74
CA ALA A 11 10.13 4.13 15.79
C ALA A 11 8.76 3.75 16.34
N LEU A 12 8.53 4.09 17.60
CA LEU A 12 7.25 4.06 18.27
C LEU A 12 6.86 5.46 18.70
N LEU A 13 5.70 5.90 18.24
CA LEU A 13 5.11 7.18 18.60
C LEU A 13 3.81 6.93 19.35
N VAL A 14 3.61 7.65 20.45
CA VAL A 14 2.35 7.71 21.19
C VAL A 14 1.67 9.01 20.81
N VAL A 15 0.41 8.91 20.38
CA VAL A 15 -0.37 10.04 19.88
C VAL A 15 -1.63 10.20 20.69
N SER A 16 -1.92 11.43 21.05
CA SER A 16 -3.18 11.86 21.62
C SER A 16 -3.77 12.99 20.76
N PRO A 17 -5.01 13.42 21.01
CA PRO A 17 -5.58 14.58 20.32
C PRO A 17 -4.79 15.89 20.49
N ARG A 18 -3.85 15.97 21.44
CA ARG A 18 -3.11 17.19 21.79
C ARG A 18 -1.62 17.12 21.51
N GLU A 19 -1.06 15.93 21.37
CA GLU A 19 0.37 15.70 21.41
C GLU A 19 0.75 14.46 20.59
N VAL A 20 1.90 14.53 19.95
CA VAL A 20 2.64 13.37 19.44
C VAL A 20 3.95 13.30 20.21
N ARG A 21 4.29 12.10 20.71
CA ARG A 21 5.52 11.86 21.46
C ARG A 21 6.23 10.63 20.93
N VAL A 22 7.53 10.76 20.66
CA VAL A 22 8.40 9.61 20.37
C VAL A 22 8.64 8.84 21.67
N ALA A 23 8.15 7.60 21.73
CA ALA A 23 8.36 6.70 22.85
C ALA A 23 9.66 5.91 22.69
N ALA A 24 10.00 5.52 21.45
CA ALA A 24 11.22 4.78 21.13
C ALA A 24 11.63 5.02 19.67
N GLN A 25 12.92 4.99 19.34
CA GLN A 25 13.40 5.13 17.95
C GLN A 25 14.82 4.59 17.75
N SER A 26 15.15 4.24 16.50
CA SER A 26 16.53 4.06 16.04
C SER A 26 17.24 5.42 15.85
N ASP A 27 18.57 5.45 16.03
CA ASP A 27 19.35 6.69 16.09
C ASP A 27 19.25 7.57 14.82
N ASP A 28 19.20 6.98 13.64
CA ASP A 28 19.21 7.69 12.34
C ASP A 28 17.79 8.01 11.80
N LEU A 29 16.74 7.78 12.58
CA LEU A 29 15.36 7.99 12.11
C LEU A 29 14.94 9.46 12.20
N ASP A 30 14.31 9.97 11.13
CA ASP A 30 13.73 11.32 11.10
C ASP A 30 12.42 11.38 11.91
N ALA A 31 12.54 11.67 13.20
CA ALA A 31 11.40 11.75 14.11
C ALA A 31 10.33 12.75 13.63
N ALA A 32 10.75 13.90 13.09
CA ALA A 32 9.83 14.96 12.69
C ALA A 32 8.93 14.52 11.52
N GLU A 33 9.48 13.75 10.58
CA GLU A 33 8.69 13.17 9.49
C GLU A 33 7.70 12.11 10.00
N ALA A 34 8.11 11.27 10.97
CA ALA A 34 7.21 10.30 11.60
C ALA A 34 6.06 11.00 12.35
N GLU A 35 6.37 12.07 13.09
CA GLU A 35 5.37 12.89 13.77
C GLU A 35 4.40 13.54 12.78
N ARG A 36 4.92 14.15 11.70
CA ARG A 36 4.09 14.73 10.64
C ARG A 36 3.12 13.71 10.06
N ILE A 37 3.61 12.50 9.76
CA ILE A 37 2.79 11.41 9.24
C ILE A 37 1.70 11.02 10.25
N ALA A 38 2.06 10.87 11.53
CA ALA A 38 1.13 10.51 12.59
C ALA A 38 0.01 11.55 12.77
N VAL A 39 0.33 12.84 12.64
CA VAL A 39 -0.67 13.93 12.64
C VAL A 39 -1.58 13.84 11.42
N LEU A 40 -1.01 13.67 10.22
CA LEU A 40 -1.77 13.65 8.97
C LEU A 40 -2.64 12.39 8.80
N PHE A 41 -2.30 11.30 9.49
CA PHE A 41 -3.14 10.11 9.59
C PHE A 41 -4.54 10.42 10.15
N GLY A 42 -4.64 11.47 10.97
CA GLY A 42 -5.89 12.01 11.50
C GLY A 42 -6.26 11.47 12.87
N ILE A 43 -7.27 12.10 13.46
CA ILE A 43 -7.79 11.76 14.78
C ILE A 43 -8.93 10.75 14.61
N PRO A 44 -8.90 9.60 15.31
CA PRO A 44 -9.99 8.65 15.31
C PRO A 44 -11.32 9.31 15.74
N PRO A 45 -12.42 9.04 15.04
CA PRO A 45 -13.73 9.54 15.43
C PRO A 45 -14.19 8.91 16.75
N SER A 46 -14.98 9.65 17.52
CA SER A 46 -15.56 9.12 18.75
C SER A 46 -16.35 7.84 18.49
N GLY A 47 -16.07 6.78 19.26
CA GLY A 47 -16.76 5.50 19.18
C GLY A 47 -16.31 4.57 18.05
N VAL A 48 -15.31 4.95 17.24
CA VAL A 48 -14.74 4.08 16.21
C VAL A 48 -13.53 3.33 16.79
N ALA A 49 -13.70 2.02 17.02
CA ALA A 49 -12.61 1.16 17.48
C ALA A 49 -11.75 0.67 16.29
N PHE A 50 -10.44 0.61 16.50
CA PHE A 50 -9.51 0.05 15.51
C PHE A 50 -8.36 -0.68 16.23
N PRO A 51 -8.52 -1.98 16.53
CA PRO A 51 -7.52 -2.71 17.32
C PRO A 51 -6.15 -2.70 16.65
N LEU A 52 -6.13 -2.77 15.33
CA LEU A 52 -4.93 -2.64 14.50
C LEU A 52 -5.30 -2.09 13.13
N ALA A 53 -4.50 -1.14 12.65
CA ALA A 53 -4.51 -0.66 11.28
C ALA A 53 -3.08 -0.68 10.71
N HIS A 54 -2.96 -0.83 9.40
CA HIS A 54 -1.71 -0.82 8.67
C HIS A 54 -1.81 0.15 7.51
N PHE A 55 -0.74 0.87 7.27
CA PHE A 55 -0.60 1.62 6.03
C PHE A 55 0.85 1.65 5.57
N ALA A 56 1.06 2.01 4.31
CA ALA A 56 2.39 2.38 3.85
C ALA A 56 2.34 3.68 3.06
N GLN A 57 3.42 4.46 3.15
CA GLN A 57 3.55 5.70 2.42
C GLN A 57 5.02 6.10 2.21
N PRO A 58 5.31 7.03 1.29
CA PRO A 58 6.62 7.67 1.21
C PRO A 58 7.03 8.31 2.54
N PHE A 59 8.30 8.12 2.91
CA PHE A 59 8.94 8.73 4.07
C PHE A 59 10.12 9.56 3.57
N GLY A 60 9.84 10.84 3.27
CA GLY A 60 10.73 11.65 2.45
C GLY A 60 10.93 11.10 1.01
N ARG A 61 12.09 11.38 0.40
CA ARG A 61 12.35 11.09 -1.03
C ARG A 61 12.95 9.70 -1.31
N ARG A 62 13.52 9.06 -0.29
CA ARG A 62 14.36 7.86 -0.44
C ARG A 62 13.91 6.68 0.41
N HIS A 63 12.89 6.87 1.24
CA HIS A 63 12.40 5.83 2.12
C HIS A 63 10.89 5.67 1.98
N VAL A 64 10.41 4.53 2.44
CA VAL A 64 8.99 4.21 2.60
C VAL A 64 8.82 3.83 4.06
N ALA A 65 7.74 4.30 4.68
CA ALA A 65 7.32 3.84 5.99
C ALA A 65 6.20 2.81 5.82
N VAL A 66 6.40 1.62 6.37
CA VAL A 66 5.33 0.67 6.67
C VAL A 66 4.95 0.90 8.12
N VAL A 67 3.67 1.18 8.36
CA VAL A 67 3.22 1.68 9.67
C VAL A 67 2.10 0.81 10.20
N GLN A 68 2.20 0.44 11.47
CA GLN A 68 1.16 -0.23 12.24
C GLN A 68 0.61 0.75 13.27
N VAL A 69 -0.71 0.82 13.42
CA VAL A 69 -1.36 1.71 14.38
C VAL A 69 -2.29 0.89 15.25
N THR A 70 -2.20 1.03 16.57
CA THR A 70 -3.09 0.36 17.51
C THR A 70 -3.78 1.37 18.41
N ASP A 71 -5.04 1.11 18.73
CA ASP A 71 -5.86 1.81 19.72
C ASP A 71 -6.05 0.90 20.94
N PRO A 72 -5.20 1.00 21.97
CA PRO A 72 -5.32 0.18 23.16
C PRO A 72 -6.62 0.52 23.90
N PRO A 73 -7.43 -0.49 24.28
CA PRO A 73 -8.68 -0.24 24.98
C PRO A 73 -8.43 0.47 26.32
N GLY A 74 -9.22 1.49 26.60
CA GLY A 74 -9.18 2.22 27.87
C GLY A 74 -8.15 3.36 27.94
N THR A 75 -7.47 3.68 26.83
CA THR A 75 -6.60 4.86 26.75
C THR A 75 -7.08 5.82 25.67
N PRO A 76 -6.99 7.15 25.87
CA PRO A 76 -7.28 8.13 24.82
C PRO A 76 -6.10 8.31 23.84
N GLU A 77 -5.08 7.47 23.96
CA GLU A 77 -3.85 7.51 23.17
C GLU A 77 -3.83 6.31 22.22
N TRP A 78 -3.31 6.51 21.02
CA TRP A 78 -3.03 5.44 20.08
C TRP A 78 -1.54 5.42 19.75
N THR A 79 -1.02 4.24 19.42
CA THR A 79 0.41 4.04 19.21
C THR A 79 0.69 3.69 17.76
N PHE A 80 1.67 4.38 17.16
CA PHE A 80 2.18 4.09 15.83
C PHE A 80 3.51 3.37 15.95
N ARG A 81 3.71 2.34 15.13
CA ARG A 81 5.01 1.75 14.87
C ARG A 81 5.39 1.96 13.43
N PHE A 82 6.53 2.60 13.23
CA PHE A 82 7.13 2.83 11.92
C PHE A 82 8.21 1.78 11.66
N LEU A 83 8.17 1.20 10.46
CA LEU A 83 9.25 0.43 9.84
C LEU A 83 9.67 1.21 8.59
N VAL A 84 10.80 1.91 8.68
CA VAL A 84 11.31 2.78 7.64
C VAL A 84 12.40 2.05 6.88
N LEU A 85 12.13 1.77 5.60
CA LEU A 85 13.02 1.05 4.71
C LEU A 85 13.38 1.89 3.50
N SER A 86 14.50 1.58 2.84
CA SER A 86 14.87 2.22 1.59
C SER A 86 13.76 2.01 0.54
N ALA A 87 13.49 3.03 -0.27
CA ALA A 87 12.54 2.93 -1.37
C ALA A 87 12.95 1.83 -2.37
N ASP A 88 14.25 1.55 -2.48
CA ASP A 88 14.78 0.46 -3.29
C ASP A 88 14.39 -0.90 -2.69
N LEU A 89 14.59 -1.13 -1.39
CA LEU A 89 14.14 -2.35 -0.73
C LEU A 89 12.62 -2.51 -0.86
N TYR A 90 11.84 -1.45 -0.59
CA TYR A 90 10.38 -1.52 -0.71
C TYR A 90 9.94 -1.88 -2.13
N ARG A 91 10.61 -1.36 -3.18
CA ARG A 91 10.31 -1.74 -4.57
C ARG A 91 10.58 -3.22 -4.88
N HIS A 92 11.53 -3.85 -4.20
CA HIS A 92 11.79 -5.29 -4.36
C HIS A 92 10.76 -6.13 -3.61
N LEU A 93 10.30 -5.68 -2.44
CA LEU A 93 9.31 -6.41 -1.63
C LEU A 93 7.88 -6.20 -2.15
N GLY A 94 7.46 -4.95 -2.33
CA GLY A 94 6.12 -4.57 -2.78
C GLY A 94 5.01 -5.04 -1.83
N ASP A 95 5.32 -5.45 -0.61
CA ASP A 95 4.34 -5.97 0.36
C ASP A 95 4.50 -5.27 1.71
N PRO A 96 3.72 -4.22 2.00
CA PRO A 96 3.79 -3.60 3.31
C PRO A 96 3.27 -4.54 4.41
N PHE A 97 2.38 -5.47 4.09
CA PHE A 97 1.83 -6.40 5.04
C PHE A 97 2.83 -7.49 5.42
N ALA A 98 3.54 -8.05 4.44
CA ALA A 98 4.61 -9.01 4.72
C ALA A 98 5.77 -8.36 5.53
N VAL A 99 6.06 -7.08 5.27
CA VAL A 99 7.04 -6.32 6.07
C VAL A 99 6.57 -6.20 7.52
N ALA A 100 5.31 -5.83 7.74
CA ALA A 100 4.74 -5.73 9.09
C ALA A 100 4.68 -7.08 9.82
N ASP A 101 4.29 -8.16 9.14
CA ASP A 101 4.20 -9.50 9.73
C ASP A 101 5.56 -10.05 10.16
N ARG A 102 6.61 -9.74 9.39
CA ARG A 102 7.98 -10.19 9.66
C ARG A 102 8.54 -9.63 10.97
N PHE A 103 8.11 -8.43 11.34
CA PHE A 103 8.57 -7.75 12.54
C PHE A 103 7.35 -7.37 13.38
N PRO A 104 6.82 -8.26 14.23
CA PRO A 104 5.73 -7.89 15.10
C PRO A 104 6.15 -6.78 16.10
N PRO A 105 5.24 -5.85 16.44
CA PRO A 105 5.50 -4.77 17.39
C PRO A 105 5.61 -5.27 18.83
N ASP A 106 6.58 -4.75 19.58
CA ASP A 106 6.49 -4.65 21.04
C ASP A 106 6.04 -3.23 21.39
N TRP A 107 4.78 -3.05 21.79
CA TRP A 107 4.20 -1.72 22.09
C TRP A 107 4.70 -1.11 23.42
N SER A 108 5.37 -1.91 24.25
CA SER A 108 5.81 -1.51 25.59
C SER A 108 7.21 -0.89 25.62
N VAL A 109 8.02 -1.11 24.58
CA VAL A 109 9.42 -0.64 24.54
C VAL A 109 9.52 0.89 24.55
N ARG A 110 10.57 1.39 25.19
CA ARG A 110 10.89 2.81 25.34
C ARG A 110 12.38 3.04 25.08
N GLY A 111 12.73 4.22 24.57
CA GLY A 111 14.12 4.62 24.36
C GLY A 111 14.72 4.11 23.03
N PRO A 112 16.04 3.87 22.96
CA PRO A 112 16.70 3.47 21.72
C PRO A 112 16.21 2.11 21.20
N LEU A 113 15.98 2.01 19.89
CA LEU A 113 15.61 0.77 19.20
C LEU A 113 16.73 0.32 18.25
N PRO A 114 17.01 -0.99 18.19
CA PRO A 114 17.96 -1.51 17.21
C PRO A 114 17.42 -1.28 15.79
N VAL A 115 18.35 -1.04 14.85
CA VAL A 115 18.03 -1.14 13.42
C VAL A 115 17.79 -2.62 13.10
N LEU A 116 16.68 -2.91 12.43
CA LEU A 116 16.32 -4.26 11.98
C LEU A 116 16.96 -4.53 10.61
N GLU A 117 16.99 -5.80 10.21
CA GLU A 117 17.53 -6.20 8.91
C GLU A 117 16.55 -7.15 8.22
N TRP A 118 16.24 -6.84 6.95
CA TRP A 118 15.50 -7.74 6.09
C TRP A 118 16.40 -8.90 5.65
N PRO A 119 15.93 -10.16 5.70
CA PRO A 119 16.70 -11.29 5.21
C PRO A 119 17.01 -11.14 3.70
N PRO A 120 18.18 -11.57 3.21
CA PRO A 120 18.55 -11.43 1.79
C PRO A 120 17.64 -12.23 0.84
N GLU A 121 16.87 -13.19 1.36
CA GLU A 121 15.92 -13.97 0.60
C GLU A 121 14.75 -13.12 0.08
N PRO A 122 14.35 -13.29 -1.19
CA PRO A 122 13.16 -12.63 -1.72
C PRO A 122 11.90 -13.17 -1.05
N LEU A 123 10.81 -12.40 -1.14
CA LEU A 123 9.49 -12.92 -0.76
C LEU A 123 9.15 -14.14 -1.64
N PRO A 124 8.46 -15.15 -1.07
CA PRO A 124 7.98 -16.28 -1.85
C PRO A 124 7.14 -15.82 -3.06
N PRO A 125 7.28 -16.48 -4.22
CA PRO A 125 6.42 -16.18 -5.36
C PRO A 125 4.97 -16.52 -5.01
N ARG A 126 4.05 -15.71 -5.54
CA ARG A 126 2.61 -15.99 -5.44
C ARG A 126 2.22 -17.10 -6.40
N THR A 127 1.40 -18.02 -5.94
CA THR A 127 0.96 -19.19 -6.71
C THR A 127 -0.53 -19.14 -6.99
N THR A 128 -0.99 -19.87 -8.01
CA THR A 128 -2.41 -19.99 -8.31
C THR A 128 -3.17 -20.60 -7.14
N THR A 129 -2.58 -21.53 -6.39
CA THR A 129 -3.19 -22.10 -5.17
C THR A 129 -3.43 -21.02 -4.13
N GLU A 130 -2.44 -20.18 -3.84
CA GLU A 130 -2.60 -19.09 -2.87
C GLU A 130 -3.71 -18.12 -3.31
N LEU A 131 -3.76 -17.79 -4.59
CA LEU A 131 -4.77 -16.88 -5.14
C LEU A 131 -6.16 -17.52 -5.20
N GLN A 132 -6.26 -18.82 -5.47
CA GLN A 132 -7.51 -19.56 -5.35
C GLN A 132 -8.04 -19.50 -3.92
N ASP A 133 -7.18 -19.69 -2.92
CA ASP A 133 -7.58 -19.64 -1.52
C ASP A 133 -8.06 -18.25 -1.12
N VAL A 134 -7.40 -17.19 -1.63
CA VAL A 134 -7.86 -15.81 -1.47
C VAL A 134 -9.26 -15.61 -2.04
N LEU A 135 -9.50 -16.04 -3.28
CA LEU A 135 -10.81 -15.86 -3.93
C LEU A 135 -11.91 -16.71 -3.28
N LYS A 136 -11.59 -17.93 -2.84
CA LYS A 136 -12.53 -18.83 -2.14
C LYS A 136 -12.89 -18.34 -0.74
N ALA A 137 -12.02 -17.56 -0.10
CA ALA A 137 -12.26 -16.99 1.22
C ALA A 137 -13.17 -15.76 1.20
N CYS A 138 -13.50 -15.22 0.02
CA CYS A 138 -14.44 -14.12 -0.14
C CYS A 138 -15.85 -14.56 0.25
N ASP A 139 -16.57 -13.70 0.99
CA ASP A 139 -17.96 -13.96 1.34
C ASP A 139 -18.86 -13.82 0.10
N PRO A 140 -19.54 -14.90 -0.35
CA PRO A 140 -20.43 -14.84 -1.49
C PRO A 140 -21.68 -13.98 -1.22
N ALA A 141 -22.10 -13.82 0.04
CA ALA A 141 -23.28 -13.04 0.40
C ALA A 141 -23.07 -11.52 0.25
N THR A 142 -21.82 -11.06 0.27
CA THR A 142 -21.48 -9.63 0.20
C THR A 142 -20.88 -9.24 -1.15
N GLU A 143 -20.84 -10.16 -2.12
CA GLU A 143 -20.17 -9.98 -3.42
C GLU A 143 -18.70 -9.52 -3.25
N GLU A 144 -18.03 -9.99 -2.18
CA GLU A 144 -16.68 -9.52 -1.84
C GLU A 144 -15.66 -9.86 -2.93
N MET A 145 -15.86 -10.97 -3.64
CA MET A 145 -15.04 -11.35 -4.78
C MET A 145 -15.14 -10.33 -5.93
N ALA A 146 -16.36 -9.88 -6.25
CA ALA A 146 -16.56 -8.86 -7.29
C ALA A 146 -15.93 -7.52 -6.87
N LEU A 147 -16.09 -7.13 -5.61
CA LEU A 147 -15.44 -5.94 -5.06
C LEU A 147 -13.91 -6.03 -5.15
N LEU A 148 -13.34 -7.19 -4.79
CA LEU A 148 -11.91 -7.43 -4.77
C LEU A 148 -11.31 -7.37 -6.18
N LEU A 149 -11.96 -8.01 -7.15
CA LEU A 149 -11.54 -8.05 -8.54
C LEU A 149 -11.68 -6.68 -9.22
N GLY A 150 -12.83 -6.02 -9.06
CA GLY A 150 -13.04 -4.66 -9.57
C GLY A 150 -12.06 -3.66 -8.95
N SER A 151 -11.78 -3.75 -7.65
CA SER A 151 -10.74 -2.94 -6.98
C SER A 151 -9.34 -3.21 -7.54
N THR A 152 -9.03 -4.47 -7.85
CA THR A 152 -7.75 -4.83 -8.49
C THR A 152 -7.63 -4.16 -9.85
N GLN A 153 -8.68 -4.24 -10.66
CA GLN A 153 -8.70 -3.66 -12.01
C GLN A 153 -8.58 -2.12 -11.97
N VAL A 154 -9.33 -1.46 -11.07
CA VAL A 154 -9.25 0.00 -10.85
C VAL A 154 -7.83 0.44 -10.55
N LEU A 155 -7.13 -0.26 -9.64
CA LEU A 155 -5.75 0.08 -9.29
C LEU A 155 -4.77 -0.18 -10.45
N VAL A 156 -4.98 -1.24 -11.23
CA VAL A 156 -4.19 -1.52 -12.44
C VAL A 156 -4.37 -0.43 -13.50
N ASP A 157 -5.57 0.14 -13.58
CA ASP A 157 -5.90 1.25 -14.48
C ASP A 157 -5.43 2.63 -13.94
N GLY A 158 -4.79 2.67 -12.77
CA GLY A 158 -4.30 3.91 -12.14
C GLY A 158 -5.36 4.70 -11.38
N GLY A 159 -6.53 4.09 -11.13
CA GLY A 159 -7.57 4.64 -10.27
C GLY A 159 -7.25 4.49 -8.78
N ARG A 160 -8.21 4.87 -7.92
CA ARG A 160 -8.11 4.71 -6.47
C ARG A 160 -9.32 3.98 -5.91
N VAL A 161 -9.07 3.21 -4.87
CA VAL A 161 -10.06 2.43 -4.12
C VAL A 161 -10.23 3.08 -2.74
N GLN A 162 -11.44 3.54 -2.42
CA GLN A 162 -11.74 4.22 -1.15
C GLN A 162 -13.02 3.61 -0.58
N LEU A 163 -12.87 2.73 0.42
CA LEU A 163 -13.97 2.00 1.04
C LEU A 163 -14.47 2.74 2.29
N LEU A 164 -15.79 2.84 2.42
CA LEU A 164 -16.43 3.45 3.58
C LEU A 164 -16.94 2.35 4.52
N ARG A 165 -16.19 2.05 5.58
CA ARG A 165 -16.49 0.96 6.52
C ARG A 165 -16.24 1.40 7.96
N PRO A 166 -17.05 0.95 8.92
CA PRO A 166 -16.89 1.31 10.33
C PRO A 166 -15.65 0.68 10.99
N GLU A 167 -15.08 -0.35 10.37
CA GLU A 167 -13.97 -1.14 10.91
C GLU A 167 -12.81 -1.26 9.91
N PRO A 168 -11.57 -1.49 10.38
CA PRO A 168 -10.44 -1.79 9.52
C PRO A 168 -10.70 -2.99 8.60
N ALA A 169 -10.34 -2.90 7.32
CA ALA A 169 -10.52 -3.99 6.35
C ALA A 169 -9.16 -4.61 5.92
N GLU A 170 -8.36 -5.02 6.90
CA GLU A 170 -7.02 -5.56 6.67
C GLU A 170 -7.04 -6.80 5.78
N ARG A 171 -7.96 -7.75 6.02
CA ARG A 171 -8.14 -8.95 5.20
C ARG A 171 -8.35 -8.61 3.72
N PHE A 172 -9.22 -7.64 3.47
CA PHE A 172 -9.53 -7.20 2.11
C PHE A 172 -8.31 -6.58 1.43
N LEU A 173 -7.59 -5.66 2.09
CA LEU A 173 -6.41 -5.05 1.48
C LEU A 173 -5.24 -6.02 1.28
N ARG A 174 -5.06 -6.99 2.18
CA ARG A 174 -4.08 -8.07 1.99
C ARG A 174 -4.41 -8.91 0.77
N ALA A 175 -5.68 -9.31 0.63
CA ALA A 175 -6.17 -10.03 -0.55
C ALA A 175 -5.93 -9.20 -1.83
N LEU A 176 -6.28 -7.91 -1.81
CA LEU A 176 -6.08 -6.99 -2.91
C LEU A 176 -4.60 -6.89 -3.31
N TRP A 177 -3.70 -6.75 -2.34
CA TRP A 177 -2.26 -6.69 -2.60
C TRP A 177 -1.71 -7.99 -3.22
N LYS A 178 -2.28 -9.15 -2.90
CA LYS A 178 -1.90 -10.42 -3.52
C LYS A 178 -2.28 -10.49 -5.00
N LEU A 179 -3.37 -9.84 -5.42
CA LEU A 179 -3.83 -9.85 -6.81
C LEU A 179 -3.13 -8.84 -7.72
N LEU A 180 -2.43 -7.84 -7.18
CA LEU A 180 -1.82 -6.77 -7.97
C LEU A 180 -0.50 -7.18 -8.65
N PRO A 181 -0.18 -6.65 -9.85
CA PRO A 181 1.14 -6.83 -10.46
C PRO A 181 2.28 -6.36 -9.55
N HIS A 182 3.46 -6.97 -9.65
CA HIS A 182 4.63 -6.63 -8.81
C HIS A 182 4.95 -5.13 -8.85
N LYS A 183 4.91 -4.55 -10.05
CA LYS A 183 5.22 -3.14 -10.23
C LYS A 183 4.17 -2.20 -9.64
N ALA A 184 2.89 -2.55 -9.77
CA ALA A 184 1.81 -1.76 -9.20
C ALA A 184 1.95 -1.70 -7.67
N ARG A 185 2.13 -2.86 -7.03
CA ARG A 185 2.31 -2.96 -5.57
C ARG A 185 3.45 -2.10 -5.02
N ALA A 186 4.54 -1.99 -5.77
CA ALA A 186 5.71 -1.22 -5.39
C ALA A 186 5.51 0.30 -5.47
N GLY A 187 4.46 0.77 -6.16
CA GLY A 187 4.15 2.19 -6.36
C GLY A 187 2.82 2.65 -5.78
N LEU A 188 2.06 1.74 -5.16
CA LEU A 188 0.76 2.02 -4.55
C LEU A 188 0.85 2.01 -3.02
N TRP A 189 -0.05 2.76 -2.40
CA TRP A 189 -0.05 3.02 -0.96
C TRP A 189 -1.37 2.55 -0.31
N PRO A 190 -1.37 1.44 0.46
CA PRO A 190 -2.55 0.96 1.15
C PRO A 190 -2.71 1.63 2.52
N ALA A 191 -3.96 1.72 3.00
CA ALA A 191 -4.31 1.99 4.39
C ALA A 191 -5.54 1.15 4.80
N SER A 192 -5.35 0.14 5.66
CA SER A 192 -6.45 -0.71 6.14
C SER A 192 -7.43 0.05 7.03
N PHE A 193 -7.01 1.21 7.54
CA PHE A 193 -7.87 2.22 8.12
C PHE A 193 -7.16 3.58 8.16
N VAL A 194 -7.88 4.67 7.88
CA VAL A 194 -7.36 6.05 7.95
C VAL A 194 -8.45 7.03 8.37
N PHE A 195 -8.08 8.09 9.10
CA PHE A 195 -9.02 9.07 9.65
C PHE A 195 -8.93 10.46 8.99
N GLY A 196 -7.77 10.83 8.43
CA GLY A 196 -7.52 12.15 7.85
C GLY A 196 -7.21 12.14 6.35
N PRO A 197 -7.54 13.21 5.61
CA PRO A 197 -7.22 13.37 4.19
C PRO A 197 -5.76 13.77 3.93
N GLY A 198 -4.96 13.97 4.98
CA GLY A 198 -3.63 14.57 4.89
C GLY A 198 -2.58 13.67 4.21
N LEU A 199 -2.88 12.38 4.10
CA LEU A 199 -2.03 11.37 3.48
C LEU A 199 -2.65 10.90 2.17
N HIS A 200 -1.78 10.54 1.24
CA HIS A 200 -2.18 10.01 -0.06
C HIS A 200 -2.18 8.48 -0.04
N PHE A 201 -3.34 7.89 -0.30
CA PHE A 201 -3.52 6.44 -0.40
C PHE A 201 -4.24 6.09 -1.70
N ASP A 202 -3.74 5.05 -2.37
CA ASP A 202 -4.37 4.50 -3.57
C ASP A 202 -5.48 3.53 -3.22
N ALA A 203 -5.33 2.80 -2.10
CA ALA A 203 -6.35 1.92 -1.54
C ALA A 203 -6.50 2.21 -0.06
N ALA A 204 -7.65 2.75 0.36
CA ALA A 204 -7.89 3.06 1.76
C ALA A 204 -9.28 2.67 2.22
N VAL A 205 -9.38 2.34 3.51
CA VAL A 205 -10.65 2.15 4.21
C VAL A 205 -10.79 3.26 5.24
N ARG A 206 -11.99 3.79 5.39
CA ARG A 206 -12.25 4.91 6.30
C ARG A 206 -13.64 4.81 6.93
N PRO A 207 -13.83 5.33 8.15
CA PRO A 207 -15.10 5.26 8.87
C PRO A 207 -16.13 6.28 8.41
N MET A 208 -15.71 7.38 7.78
CA MET A 208 -16.60 8.45 7.35
C MET A 208 -16.11 9.11 6.07
N LEU A 209 -16.99 9.86 5.41
CA LEU A 209 -16.61 10.78 4.33
C LEU A 209 -15.90 12.00 4.92
N TRP A 210 -14.83 12.46 4.27
CA TRP A 210 -14.20 13.72 4.67
C TRP A 210 -15.03 14.92 4.18
N PRO A 211 -14.99 16.06 4.89
CA PRO A 211 -15.67 17.27 4.45
C PRO A 211 -15.26 17.66 3.02
N GLY A 212 -16.25 17.98 2.17
CA GLY A 212 -16.00 18.41 0.78
C GLY A 212 -15.88 17.29 -0.26
N GLU A 213 -16.04 16.03 0.15
CA GLU A 213 -15.89 14.87 -0.75
C GLU A 213 -17.16 14.41 -1.47
N ALA A 214 -18.21 15.24 -1.49
CA ALA A 214 -19.55 14.89 -1.96
C ALA A 214 -19.69 14.68 -3.49
N GLY A 215 -18.60 14.61 -4.25
CA GLY A 215 -18.62 14.51 -5.71
C GLY A 215 -17.84 13.31 -6.26
N VAL A 216 -18.56 12.44 -6.99
CA VAL A 216 -18.08 11.38 -7.90
C VAL A 216 -16.95 10.51 -7.32
N ARG A 217 -17.35 9.48 -6.57
CA ARG A 217 -16.49 8.35 -6.20
C ARG A 217 -17.11 7.07 -6.69
N LEU A 218 -16.27 6.14 -7.12
CA LEU A 218 -16.69 4.73 -7.20
C LEU A 218 -17.02 4.31 -5.76
N THR A 219 -18.31 4.15 -5.47
CA THR A 219 -18.78 3.49 -4.24
C THR A 219 -18.34 2.03 -4.27
N GLU A 220 -18.51 1.29 -3.16
CA GLU A 220 -18.27 -0.15 -3.19
C GLU A 220 -19.07 -0.83 -4.30
N ASP A 221 -20.32 -0.42 -4.53
CA ASP A 221 -21.15 -0.94 -5.62
C ASP A 221 -20.61 -0.55 -7.01
N GLY A 222 -20.06 0.65 -7.15
CA GLY A 222 -19.36 1.06 -8.37
C GLY A 222 -18.08 0.24 -8.62
N LEU A 223 -17.38 -0.18 -7.57
CA LEU A 223 -16.22 -1.07 -7.67
C LEU A 223 -16.63 -2.50 -8.03
N LYS A 224 -17.71 -3.04 -7.46
CA LYS A 224 -18.24 -4.36 -7.81
C LYS A 224 -18.68 -4.44 -9.28
N GLY A 225 -19.28 -3.36 -9.77
CA GLY A 225 -19.72 -3.22 -11.17
C GLY A 225 -18.65 -2.63 -12.10
N TYR A 226 -17.39 -2.51 -11.66
CA TYR A 226 -16.34 -1.95 -12.50
C TYR A 226 -16.15 -2.81 -13.76
N PRO A 227 -16.01 -2.22 -14.96
CA PRO A 227 -15.90 -2.99 -16.19
C PRO A 227 -14.76 -4.00 -16.12
N GLN A 228 -15.07 -5.26 -16.44
CA GLN A 228 -14.09 -6.33 -16.43
C GLN A 228 -12.95 -5.99 -17.40
N GLY A 229 -11.75 -5.91 -16.86
CA GLY A 229 -10.55 -5.61 -17.64
C GLY A 229 -9.82 -6.86 -18.11
N ASN A 230 -8.89 -6.66 -19.06
CA ASN A 230 -8.05 -7.74 -19.57
C ASN A 230 -7.17 -8.37 -18.47
N TYR A 231 -6.71 -7.57 -17.51
CA TYR A 231 -5.88 -8.07 -16.42
C TYR A 231 -6.69 -8.99 -15.50
N GLU A 232 -7.81 -8.49 -14.98
CA GLU A 232 -8.71 -9.26 -14.12
C GLU A 232 -9.17 -10.58 -14.76
N SER A 233 -9.65 -10.53 -16.00
CA SER A 233 -10.13 -11.72 -16.71
C SER A 233 -9.04 -12.78 -16.88
N ARG A 234 -7.82 -12.38 -17.26
CA ARG A 234 -6.69 -13.33 -17.40
C ARG A 234 -6.21 -13.86 -16.06
N LEU A 235 -6.25 -13.03 -15.01
CA LEU A 235 -5.90 -13.45 -13.66
C LEU A 235 -6.85 -14.56 -13.18
N GLN A 236 -8.16 -14.35 -13.33
CA GLN A 236 -9.16 -15.37 -13.00
C GLN A 236 -8.92 -16.66 -13.80
N ALA A 237 -8.74 -16.56 -15.12
CA ALA A 237 -8.51 -17.72 -15.97
C ALA A 237 -7.25 -18.51 -15.58
N ALA A 238 -6.14 -17.82 -15.27
CA ALA A 238 -4.91 -18.47 -14.81
C ALA A 238 -5.09 -19.16 -13.46
N VAL A 239 -5.80 -18.51 -12.53
CA VAL A 239 -6.10 -19.05 -11.20
C VAL A 239 -7.02 -20.26 -11.30
N GLU A 240 -8.06 -20.22 -12.12
CA GLU A 240 -8.98 -21.34 -12.36
C GLU A 240 -8.29 -22.54 -13.03
N ALA A 241 -7.42 -22.28 -14.00
CA ALA A 241 -6.67 -23.31 -14.70
C ALA A 241 -5.49 -23.89 -13.88
N GLY A 242 -5.10 -23.23 -12.79
CA GLY A 242 -3.90 -23.59 -12.03
C GLY A 242 -2.59 -23.34 -12.80
N ASP A 243 -2.59 -22.36 -13.71
CA ASP A 243 -1.43 -22.03 -14.55
C ASP A 243 -0.50 -21.00 -13.87
N ASP A 244 0.42 -21.49 -13.05
CA ASP A 244 1.43 -20.67 -12.37
C ASP A 244 2.35 -19.90 -13.33
N ARG A 245 2.53 -20.40 -14.56
CA ARG A 245 3.38 -19.74 -15.56
C ARG A 245 2.69 -18.50 -16.12
N GLU A 246 1.42 -18.64 -16.51
CA GLU A 246 0.60 -17.50 -16.95
C GLU A 246 0.43 -16.48 -15.81
N LEU A 247 0.20 -16.96 -14.58
CA LEU A 247 0.14 -16.08 -13.41
C LEU A 247 1.45 -15.29 -13.23
N ALA A 248 2.61 -15.96 -13.28
CA ALA A 248 3.90 -15.28 -13.16
C ALA A 248 4.10 -14.24 -14.27
N ALA A 249 3.67 -14.53 -15.50
CA ALA A 249 3.72 -13.58 -16.62
C ALA A 249 2.81 -12.36 -16.40
N LEU A 250 1.59 -12.57 -15.88
CA LEU A 250 0.66 -11.50 -15.54
C LEU A 250 1.19 -10.60 -14.42
N LEU A 251 1.74 -11.20 -13.35
CA LEU A 251 2.28 -10.46 -12.23
C LEU A 251 3.54 -9.67 -12.58
N ALA A 252 4.33 -10.16 -13.56
CA ALA A 252 5.53 -9.48 -14.07
C ALA A 252 5.21 -8.36 -15.09
N ARG A 253 3.95 -8.20 -15.50
CA ARG A 253 3.54 -7.23 -16.52
C ARG A 253 3.91 -5.78 -16.12
N ARG A 254 4.42 -5.02 -17.09
CA ARG A 254 4.64 -3.57 -16.96
C ARG A 254 3.30 -2.82 -16.94
N THR A 255 3.18 -1.82 -16.08
CA THR A 255 1.96 -1.02 -15.94
C THR A 255 1.74 -0.10 -17.15
N GLY A 256 0.51 0.38 -17.37
CA GLY A 256 0.19 1.32 -18.46
C GLY A 256 1.06 2.58 -18.44
N ASP A 257 1.35 3.11 -17.25
CA ASP A 257 2.22 4.27 -17.04
C ASP A 257 3.65 4.07 -17.56
N ASP A 258 4.19 2.85 -17.53
CA ASP A 258 5.48 2.57 -18.17
C ASP A 258 5.41 2.72 -19.67
N THR A 259 4.32 2.22 -20.26
CA THR A 259 4.12 2.29 -21.71
C THR A 259 3.96 3.76 -22.13
N LEU A 260 3.22 4.54 -21.35
CA LEU A 260 3.02 5.96 -21.58
C LEU A 260 4.29 6.77 -21.35
N ARG A 261 5.04 6.48 -20.29
CA ARG A 261 6.36 7.08 -20.04
C ARG A 261 7.35 6.74 -21.15
N ILE A 262 7.42 5.49 -21.59
CA ILE A 262 8.24 5.07 -22.74
C ILE A 262 7.80 5.84 -23.99
N GLY A 263 6.50 5.92 -24.27
CA GLY A 263 5.95 6.69 -25.38
C GLY A 263 6.37 8.16 -25.34
N LEU A 264 6.23 8.82 -24.19
CA LEU A 264 6.68 10.20 -23.99
C LEU A 264 8.20 10.35 -24.14
N THR A 265 8.97 9.38 -23.67
CA THR A 265 10.45 9.40 -23.80
C THR A 265 10.86 9.27 -25.27
N ILE A 266 10.18 8.43 -26.04
CA ILE A 266 10.38 8.29 -27.49
C ILE A 266 10.02 9.59 -28.20
N ILE A 267 8.88 10.21 -27.86
CA ILE A 267 8.46 11.51 -28.44
C ILE A 267 9.49 12.60 -28.13
N ALA A 268 9.93 12.72 -26.87
CA ALA A 268 10.94 13.69 -26.47
C ALA A 268 12.28 13.47 -27.19
N ALA A 269 12.73 12.22 -27.33
CA ALA A 269 13.94 11.89 -28.08
C ALA A 269 13.82 12.24 -29.58
N ALA A 270 12.66 11.96 -30.19
CA ALA A 270 12.39 12.31 -31.58
C ALA A 270 12.39 13.83 -31.80
N LEU A 271 11.81 14.61 -30.88
CA LEU A 271 11.83 16.07 -30.92
C LEU A 271 13.26 16.62 -30.79
N LEU A 272 14.06 16.11 -29.86
CA LEU A 272 15.46 16.51 -29.68
C LEU A 272 16.30 16.21 -30.94
N ALA A 273 16.10 15.04 -31.55
CA ALA A 273 16.77 14.69 -32.80
C ALA A 273 16.39 15.64 -33.94
N ALA A 274 15.10 15.97 -34.10
CA ALA A 274 14.64 16.90 -35.13
C ALA A 274 15.22 18.31 -34.96
N VAL A 275 15.30 18.81 -33.72
CA VAL A 275 15.95 20.10 -33.42
C VAL A 275 17.44 20.04 -33.74
N ALA A 276 18.14 18.96 -33.36
CA ALA A 276 19.56 18.78 -33.67
C ALA A 276 19.82 18.78 -35.19
N PHE A 277 19.01 18.06 -35.96
CA PHE A 277 19.10 18.06 -37.43
C PHE A 277 18.88 19.45 -38.04
N LYS A 278 17.94 20.23 -37.50
CA LYS A 278 17.67 21.59 -37.98
C LYS A 278 18.78 22.60 -37.63
N VAL A 279 19.52 22.36 -36.56
CA VAL A 279 20.61 23.26 -36.13
C VAL A 279 21.94 22.90 -36.78
N LEU A 280 22.15 21.62 -37.11
CA LEU A 280 23.41 21.10 -37.66
C LEU A 280 23.42 20.93 -39.19
N GLY A 281 22.26 21.02 -39.86
CA GLY A 281 22.13 20.97 -41.32
C GLY A 281 21.76 22.33 -41.90
#